data_AF-A0A6I1W1I0-F1
#
_entry.id   AF-A0A6I1W1I0-F1
#
_cell.length_a   1.000
_cell.length_b   1.000
_cell.length_c   1.000
_cell.angle_alpha   90.00
_cell.angle_beta   90.00
_cell.angle_gamma   90.00
#
_symmetry.space_group_name_H-M   'P 1'
#
loop_
_entity.id
_entity.type
_entity.pdbx_description
1 polymer ?
#
loop_
_entity_poly.entity_id
_entity_poly.type
_entity_poly.pdbx_seq_one_letter_code
_entity_poly.pdbx_strand_id
1 'polypeptide(L)'
;NIALEAMGHQKGEYQYLHPNDDVNMAQSTNDAYPTAIRLGLLLGHDALLASLDSLIQAFAAKGVEFNHVLKMGRTQLQDAVPMTLGQEFRAFATTMGEGTEFLTQG
;
A
#
# COMPACT_ATOMS: atom_id res chain seq x y z
N ASN A 1 16.95 11.79 -24.19
CA ASN A 1 17.21 13.14 -23.64
C ASN A 1 18.26 13.14 -22.55
N ILE A 2 18.05 12.58 -21.34
CA ILE A 2 19.12 12.54 -20.32
C ILE A 2 20.37 11.78 -20.83
N ALA A 3 20.17 10.65 -21.51
CA ALA A 3 21.27 9.92 -22.15
C ALA A 3 21.96 10.72 -23.27
N LEU A 4 21.23 11.54 -24.03
CA LEU A 4 21.80 12.43 -25.05
C LEU A 4 22.70 13.48 -24.39
N GLU A 5 22.23 14.12 -23.32
CA GLU A 5 23.04 15.07 -22.55
C GLU A 5 24.30 14.42 -21.97
N ALA A 6 24.20 13.20 -21.46
CA ALA A 6 25.34 12.43 -20.97
C ALA A 6 26.36 12.08 -22.07
N MET A 7 25.91 11.99 -23.32
CA MET A 7 26.76 11.79 -24.51
C MET A 7 27.33 13.10 -25.09
N GLY A 8 26.99 14.26 -24.51
CA GLY A 8 27.42 15.58 -25.00
C GLY A 8 26.55 16.16 -26.12
N HIS A 9 25.37 15.57 -26.35
CA HIS A 9 24.39 16.01 -27.35
C HIS A 9 23.30 16.89 -26.73
N GLN A 10 22.68 17.72 -27.57
CA GLN A 10 21.53 18.52 -27.16
C GLN A 10 20.25 17.66 -27.09
N LYS A 11 19.28 18.09 -26.28
CA LYS A 11 17.96 17.44 -26.24
C LYS A 11 17.31 17.49 -27.62
N GLY A 12 16.72 16.38 -28.05
CA GLY A 12 16.07 16.26 -29.35
C GLY A 12 16.99 15.87 -30.50
N GLU A 13 18.30 15.69 -30.28
CA GLU A 13 19.21 15.14 -31.30
C GLU A 13 19.05 13.61 -31.44
N TYR A 14 17.85 13.18 -31.82
CA TYR A 14 17.45 11.76 -31.84
C TYR A 14 18.14 10.93 -32.92
N GLN A 15 18.89 11.55 -33.83
CA GLN A 15 19.78 10.82 -34.75
C GLN A 15 20.92 10.08 -34.02
N TYR A 16 21.25 10.48 -32.79
CA TYR A 16 22.26 9.82 -31.96
C TYR A 16 21.66 8.86 -30.92
N LEU A 17 20.38 9.06 -30.55
CA LEU A 17 19.61 8.19 -29.66
C LEU A 17 18.11 8.45 -29.83
N HIS A 18 17.42 7.54 -30.54
CA HIS A 18 16.02 7.63 -30.88
C HIS A 18 15.13 6.97 -29.79
N PRO A 19 14.07 7.64 -29.30
CA PRO A 19 13.20 7.08 -28.26
C PRO A 19 12.56 5.73 -28.62
N ASN A 20 12.20 5.52 -29.89
CA ASN A 20 11.56 4.28 -30.32
C ASN A 20 12.58 3.21 -30.71
N ASP A 21 13.60 3.59 -31.47
CA ASP A 21 14.48 2.64 -32.14
C ASP A 21 15.56 2.13 -31.19
N ASP A 22 15.95 2.95 -30.21
CA ASP A 22 16.99 2.61 -29.24
C ASP A 22 16.41 2.35 -27.84
N VAL A 23 15.62 3.29 -27.27
CA VAL A 23 15.14 3.16 -25.88
C VAL A 23 14.01 2.13 -25.75
N ASN A 24 13.06 2.15 -26.68
CA ASN A 24 11.96 1.19 -26.75
C ASN A 24 12.29 -0.01 -27.68
N MET A 25 13.57 -0.24 -27.99
CA MET A 25 13.98 -1.34 -28.85
C MET A 25 13.52 -2.68 -28.26
N ALA A 26 12.87 -3.51 -29.10
CA ALA A 26 12.30 -4.81 -28.72
C ALA A 26 11.23 -4.76 -27.60
N GLN A 27 10.68 -3.58 -27.31
CA GLN A 27 9.61 -3.39 -26.34
C GLN A 27 8.36 -2.82 -27.01
N SER A 28 7.21 -3.01 -26.39
CA SER A 28 5.98 -2.31 -26.72
C SER A 28 5.31 -1.77 -25.45
N THR A 29 4.38 -0.84 -25.62
CA THR A 29 3.55 -0.38 -24.50
C THR A 29 2.80 -1.55 -23.85
N ASN A 30 2.44 -2.58 -24.61
CA ASN A 30 1.59 -3.68 -24.13
C ASN A 30 2.32 -4.67 -23.22
N ASP A 31 3.66 -4.68 -23.21
CA ASP A 31 4.49 -5.47 -22.30
C ASP A 31 5.20 -4.60 -21.26
N ALA A 32 5.79 -3.47 -21.67
CA ALA A 32 6.54 -2.60 -20.77
C ALA A 32 5.64 -1.93 -19.72
N TYR A 33 4.45 -1.46 -20.12
CA TYR A 33 3.53 -0.76 -19.21
C TYR A 33 2.97 -1.67 -18.09
N PRO A 34 2.34 -2.83 -18.38
CA PRO A 34 1.86 -3.70 -17.31
C PRO A 34 3.00 -4.27 -16.44
N THR A 35 4.20 -4.46 -17.00
CA THR A 35 5.38 -4.86 -16.22
C THR A 35 5.79 -3.78 -15.23
N ALA A 36 5.85 -2.51 -15.67
CA ALA A 36 6.15 -1.39 -14.80
C ALA A 36 5.13 -1.22 -13.67
N ILE A 37 3.83 -1.43 -13.95
CA ILE A 37 2.78 -1.40 -12.91
C ILE A 37 3.02 -2.50 -11.87
N ARG A 38 3.25 -3.75 -12.31
CA ARG A 38 3.50 -4.86 -11.39
C ARG A 38 4.72 -4.60 -10.52
N LEU A 39 5.80 -4.10 -11.12
CA LEU A 39 7.01 -3.74 -10.38
C LEU A 39 6.74 -2.61 -9.38
N GLY A 40 6.01 -1.56 -9.78
CA GLY A 40 5.64 -0.47 -8.88
C GLY A 40 4.81 -0.94 -7.69
N LEU A 41 3.85 -1.86 -7.91
CA LEU A 41 3.06 -2.46 -6.84
C LEU A 41 3.94 -3.30 -5.90
N LEU A 42 4.85 -4.12 -6.43
CA LEU A 42 5.79 -4.91 -5.64
C LEU A 42 6.70 -4.02 -4.79
N LEU A 43 7.24 -2.94 -5.36
CA LEU A 43 8.11 -2.01 -4.64
C LEU A 43 7.37 -1.21 -3.55
N GLY A 44 6.06 -0.98 -3.72
CA GLY A 44 5.22 -0.29 -2.74
C GLY A 44 4.62 -1.20 -1.66
N HIS A 45 4.70 -2.52 -1.85
CA HIS A 45 4.02 -3.51 -1.01
C HIS A 45 4.53 -3.51 0.43
N ASP A 46 5.85 -3.54 0.63
CA ASP A 46 6.45 -3.53 1.98
C ASP A 46 6.07 -2.27 2.78
N ALA A 47 6.02 -1.11 2.12
CA ALA A 47 5.65 0.16 2.76
C ALA A 47 4.18 0.16 3.21
N LEU A 48 3.30 -0.44 2.42
CA LEU A 48 1.90 -0.64 2.80
C LEU A 48 1.79 -1.57 4.01
N LEU A 49 2.48 -2.71 4.00
CA LEU A 49 2.45 -3.67 5.11
C LEU A 49 2.97 -3.06 6.41
N ALA A 50 4.08 -2.30 6.34
CA ALA A 50 4.61 -1.61 7.51
C ALA A 50 3.62 -0.57 8.08
N SER A 51 2.91 0.15 7.20
CA SER A 51 1.90 1.13 7.63
C SER A 51 0.68 0.45 8.27
N LEU A 52 0.25 -0.68 7.72
CA LEU A 52 -0.84 -1.49 8.28
C LEU A 52 -0.46 -2.06 9.65
N ASP A 53 0.73 -2.65 9.79
CA ASP A 53 1.20 -3.17 11.08
C ASP A 53 1.25 -2.06 12.13
N SER A 54 1.81 -0.88 11.80
CA SER A 54 1.83 0.26 12.72
C SER A 54 0.42 0.66 13.19
N LEU A 55 -0.58 0.61 12.32
CA LEU A 55 -1.97 0.93 12.66
C LEU A 55 -2.62 -0.17 13.51
N ILE A 56 -2.36 -1.44 13.20
CA ILE A 56 -2.82 -2.59 13.99
C ILE A 56 -2.27 -2.51 15.42
N GLN A 57 -0.97 -2.24 15.57
CA GLN A 57 -0.35 -2.06 16.90
C GLN A 57 -0.97 -0.88 17.66
N ALA A 58 -1.25 0.23 16.98
CA ALA A 58 -1.90 1.38 17.60
C ALA A 58 -3.32 1.03 18.11
N PHE A 59 -4.12 0.31 17.32
CA PHE A 59 -5.44 -0.17 17.76
C PHE A 59 -5.34 -1.16 18.92
N ALA A 60 -4.38 -2.11 18.87
CA ALA A 60 -4.17 -3.08 19.94
C ALA A 60 -3.77 -2.39 21.26
N ALA A 61 -2.85 -1.43 21.21
CA ALA A 61 -2.44 -0.64 22.36
C ALA A 61 -3.63 0.14 22.98
N LYS A 62 -4.43 0.81 22.15
CA LYS A 62 -5.66 1.49 22.61
C LYS A 62 -6.71 0.52 23.13
N GLY A 63 -6.78 -0.69 22.59
CA GLY A 63 -7.61 -1.78 23.11
C GLY A 63 -7.23 -2.23 24.52
N VAL A 64 -5.96 -2.09 24.92
CA VAL A 64 -5.51 -2.31 26.30
C VAL A 64 -5.85 -1.10 27.18
N GLU A 65 -5.52 0.10 26.72
CA GLU A 65 -5.78 1.37 27.43
C GLU A 65 -7.26 1.52 27.79
N PHE A 66 -8.16 1.22 26.85
CA PHE A 66 -9.61 1.41 27.02
C PHE A 66 -10.35 0.20 27.58
N ASN A 67 -9.64 -0.83 28.06
CA ASN A 67 -10.27 -2.06 28.54
C ASN A 67 -11.24 -1.85 29.72
N HIS A 68 -11.12 -0.75 30.45
CA HIS A 68 -11.96 -0.40 31.59
C HIS A 68 -13.11 0.57 31.25
N VAL A 69 -13.16 1.09 30.02
CA VAL A 69 -14.15 2.10 29.61
C VAL A 69 -15.42 1.38 29.14
N LEU A 70 -16.47 1.37 29.97
CA LEU A 70 -17.77 0.79 29.61
C LEU A 70 -18.54 1.70 28.64
N LYS A 71 -19.14 1.10 27.61
CA LYS A 71 -20.01 1.78 26.64
C LYS A 71 -21.20 0.90 26.26
N MET A 72 -22.25 1.52 25.70
CA MET A 72 -23.33 0.79 25.03
C MET A 72 -22.87 0.33 23.64
N GLY A 73 -22.95 -0.98 23.39
CA GLY A 73 -22.86 -1.51 22.03
C GLY A 73 -24.07 -1.10 21.19
N ARG A 74 -23.90 -1.03 19.87
CA ARG A 74 -25.00 -0.74 18.94
C ARG A 74 -25.07 -1.76 17.81
N THR A 75 -26.25 -2.30 17.56
CA THR A 75 -26.54 -3.16 16.41
C THR A 75 -27.63 -2.49 15.58
N GLN A 76 -27.44 -2.41 14.26
CA GLN A 76 -28.33 -1.60 13.39
C GLN A 76 -28.55 -0.17 13.90
N LEU A 77 -27.53 0.42 14.55
CA LEU A 77 -27.56 1.72 15.24
C LEU A 77 -28.50 1.82 16.45
N GLN A 78 -29.14 0.73 16.85
CA GLN A 78 -29.95 0.66 18.08
C GLN A 78 -29.11 0.16 19.25
N ASP A 79 -29.48 0.59 20.46
CA ASP A 79 -28.81 0.14 21.69
C ASP A 79 -28.92 -1.37 21.85
N ALA A 80 -27.79 -2.00 22.13
CA ALA A 80 -27.67 -3.45 22.33
C ALA A 80 -27.29 -3.75 23.78
N VAL A 81 -26.20 -4.49 23.99
CA VAL A 81 -25.67 -4.83 25.32
C VAL A 81 -24.40 -4.03 25.64
N PRO A 82 -24.11 -3.76 26.93
CA PRO A 82 -22.86 -3.11 27.32
C PRO A 82 -21.63 -3.91 26.90
N MET A 83 -20.58 -3.18 26.54
CA MET A 83 -19.25 -3.72 26.21
C MET A 83 -18.19 -2.69 26.61
N THR A 84 -16.91 -3.03 26.53
CA THR A 84 -15.83 -2.06 26.75
C THR A 84 -15.38 -1.44 25.43
N LEU A 85 -14.97 -0.18 25.46
CA LEU A 85 -14.33 0.46 24.30
C LEU A 85 -13.04 -0.29 23.91
N GLY A 86 -12.36 -0.90 24.89
CA GLY A 86 -11.23 -1.79 24.63
C GLY A 86 -11.59 -3.00 23.78
N GLN A 87 -12.75 -3.63 23.99
CA GLN A 87 -13.23 -4.74 23.14
C GLN A 87 -13.44 -4.31 21.68
N GLU A 88 -13.98 -3.11 21.46
CA GLU A 88 -14.18 -2.55 20.12
C GLU A 88 -12.85 -2.27 19.40
N PHE A 89 -11.89 -1.66 20.09
CA PHE A 89 -10.57 -1.38 19.52
C PHE A 89 -9.75 -2.64 19.23
N ARG A 90 -9.86 -3.67 20.07
CA ARG A 90 -9.25 -4.98 19.79
C ARG A 90 -9.87 -5.62 18.56
N ALA A 91 -11.19 -5.51 18.36
CA ALA A 91 -11.86 -6.02 17.17
C ALA A 91 -11.32 -5.36 15.89
N PHE A 92 -11.07 -4.03 15.89
CA PHE A 92 -10.41 -3.36 14.76
C PHE A 92 -9.02 -3.94 14.47
N ALA A 93 -8.19 -4.13 15.51
CA ALA A 93 -6.86 -4.71 15.35
C ALA A 93 -6.92 -6.14 14.78
N THR A 94 -7.84 -6.98 15.28
CA THR A 94 -8.03 -8.36 14.80
C THR A 94 -8.44 -8.40 13.33
N THR A 95 -9.51 -7.68 12.94
CA THR A 95 -9.98 -7.70 11.55
C THR A 95 -8.94 -7.16 10.57
N MET A 96 -8.18 -6.13 10.97
CA MET A 96 -7.09 -5.62 10.13
C MET A 96 -5.90 -6.59 10.05
N GLY A 97 -5.58 -7.29 11.14
CA GLY A 97 -4.58 -8.35 11.16
C GLY A 97 -4.90 -9.47 10.18
N GLU A 98 -6.13 -10.00 10.25
CA GLU A 98 -6.64 -11.01 9.31
C GLU A 98 -6.58 -10.51 7.86
N GLY A 99 -6.96 -9.25 7.62
CA GLY A 99 -6.86 -8.61 6.31
C GLY A 99 -5.43 -8.53 5.77
N THR A 100 -4.45 -8.31 6.66
CA THR A 100 -3.04 -8.20 6.30
C THR A 100 -2.43 -9.56 5.93
N GLU A 101 -2.89 -10.67 6.55
CA GLU A 101 -2.44 -12.01 6.19
C GLU A 101 -2.69 -12.33 4.71
N PHE A 102 -3.85 -11.93 4.16
CA PHE A 102 -4.15 -12.10 2.73
C PHE A 102 -3.16 -11.36 1.82
N LEU A 103 -2.65 -10.19 2.25
CA LEU A 103 -1.70 -9.40 1.48
C LEU A 103 -0.28 -9.99 1.48
N THR A 104 0.02 -10.86 2.44
CA THR A 104 1.35 -11.50 2.58
C THR A 104 1.46 -12.86 1.88
N GLN A 105 0.35 -13.44 1.40
CA GLN A 105 0.33 -14.73 0.70
C GLN A 105 0.53 -14.63 -0.83
N GLY A 106 0.82 -13.44 -1.35
CA GLY A 106 1.01 -13.14 -2.78
C GLY A 106 2.44 -13.31 -3.28
#